data_AF-A0A2V2C1L7-F1
#
_entry.id   AF-A0A2V2C1L7-F1
#
_cell.length_a   1.000
_cell.length_b   1.000
_cell.length_c   1.000
_cell.angle_alpha   90.00
_cell.angle_beta   90.00
_cell.angle_gamma   90.00
#
_symmetry.space_group_name_H-M   'P 1'
#
loop_
_entity.id
_entity.type
_entity.pdbx_description
1 polymer ?
#
loop_
_entity_poly.entity_id
_entity_poly.type
_entity_poly.pdbx_seq_one_letter_code
_entity_poly.pdbx_strand_id
1 'polypeptide(L)'
;MDWINLKTSDLECALNKPQLEILKAQSLKSPGREPAAEILDSVVVRIRAEVAASGLNAIDPDHSRIPPELKECALRLAAEALQTRLPQMELTDRQCRLADEARETLARVARGELPVSSPLFGVRTGLPRKGANFGAARRVATRKSTRGL
;
A
#
# COMPACT_ATOMS: atom_id res chain seq x y z
N MET A 1 -9.66 14.33 -0.44
CA MET A 1 -8.20 14.18 -0.64
C MET A 1 -8.02 13.69 -2.06
N ASP A 2 -7.07 14.26 -2.81
CA ASP A 2 -6.70 13.68 -4.10
C ASP A 2 -5.78 12.48 -3.88
N TRP A 3 -6.07 11.38 -4.57
CA TRP A 3 -5.14 10.27 -4.66
C TRP A 3 -3.88 10.69 -5.44
N ILE A 4 -2.76 10.06 -5.14
CA ILE A 4 -1.45 10.45 -5.64
C ILE A 4 -0.95 9.49 -6.72
N ASN A 5 -0.13 10.02 -7.62
CA ASN A 5 0.68 9.22 -8.55
C ASN A 5 2.06 8.99 -7.96
N LEU A 6 2.51 7.73 -7.98
CA LEU A 6 3.87 7.38 -7.61
C LEU A 6 4.82 7.65 -8.77
N LYS A 7 5.97 8.22 -8.46
CA LYS A 7 7.06 8.46 -9.41
C LYS A 7 8.28 7.63 -9.02
N THR A 8 9.15 7.37 -9.99
CA THR A 8 10.45 6.71 -9.73
C THR A 8 11.29 7.49 -8.72
N SER A 9 11.18 8.82 -8.69
CA SER A 9 11.83 9.67 -7.67
C SER A 9 11.35 9.41 -6.24
N ASP A 10 10.12 8.89 -6.04
CA ASP A 10 9.63 8.58 -4.69
C ASP A 10 10.37 7.39 -4.06
N LEU A 11 11.05 6.56 -4.86
CA LEU A 11 11.86 5.45 -4.35
C LEU A 11 13.05 5.93 -3.50
N GLU A 12 13.46 7.20 -3.64
CA GLU A 12 14.46 7.82 -2.77
C GLU A 12 14.05 7.83 -1.29
N CYS A 13 12.75 7.75 -0.99
CA CYS A 13 12.25 7.65 0.38
C CYS A 13 12.40 6.25 0.99
N ALA A 14 12.61 5.20 0.18
CA ALA A 14 12.64 3.81 0.63
C ALA A 14 14.01 3.13 0.42
N LEU A 15 14.78 3.59 -0.57
CA LEU A 15 16.07 3.02 -0.95
C LEU A 15 17.23 3.82 -0.35
N ASN A 16 18.32 3.12 0.00
CA ASN A 16 19.56 3.76 0.44
C ASN A 16 20.41 4.21 -0.77
N LYS A 17 21.45 5.01 -0.51
CA LYS A 17 22.31 5.57 -1.57
C LYS A 17 22.90 4.49 -2.51
N PRO A 18 23.50 3.38 -2.02
CA PRO A 18 23.96 2.30 -2.89
C PRO A 18 22.87 1.69 -3.78
N GLN A 19 21.67 1.45 -3.24
CA GLN A 19 20.53 0.91 -4.00
C GLN A 19 20.07 1.88 -5.09
N LEU A 20 20.07 3.19 -4.81
CA LEU A 20 19.75 4.22 -5.80
C LEU A 20 20.79 4.30 -6.92
N GLU A 21 22.07 4.10 -6.62
CA GLU A 21 23.13 4.04 -7.62
C GLU A 21 22.97 2.82 -8.55
N ILE A 22 22.59 1.66 -8.02
CA ILE A 22 22.28 0.47 -8.82
C ILE A 22 21.10 0.73 -9.76
N LEU A 23 20.03 1.34 -9.24
CA LEU A 23 18.84 1.65 -10.04
C LEU A 23 19.16 2.63 -11.18
N LYS A 24 19.97 3.66 -10.90
CA LYS A 24 20.47 4.60 -11.92
C LYS A 24 21.35 3.90 -12.96
N ALA A 25 22.28 3.05 -12.54
CA ALA A 25 23.12 2.27 -13.44
C ALA A 25 22.30 1.35 -14.35
N GLN A 26 21.19 0.81 -13.85
CA GLN A 26 20.29 -0.01 -14.67
C GLN A 26 19.49 0.81 -15.68
N SER A 27 18.95 1.96 -15.29
CA SER A 27 18.24 2.87 -16.23
C SER A 27 19.16 3.26 -17.40
N LEU A 28 20.44 3.54 -17.13
CA LEU A 28 21.44 3.83 -18.17
C LEU A 28 21.71 2.65 -19.13
N LYS A 29 21.64 1.40 -18.65
CA LYS A 29 21.88 0.19 -19.46
C LYS A 29 20.72 -0.17 -20.37
N SER A 30 19.50 0.27 -20.07
CA SER A 30 18.28 -0.11 -20.80
C SER A 30 17.42 1.12 -21.09
N PRO A 31 17.90 2.05 -21.95
CA PRO A 31 17.15 3.25 -22.28
C PRO A 31 15.80 2.89 -22.92
N GLY A 32 14.70 3.29 -22.28
CA GLY A 32 13.33 3.04 -22.72
C GLY A 32 12.58 1.94 -21.98
N ARG A 33 13.26 1.08 -21.21
CA ARG A 33 12.63 0.18 -20.23
C ARG A 33 13.21 0.48 -18.86
N GLU A 34 12.47 1.23 -18.06
CA GLU A 34 12.81 1.46 -16.67
C GLU A 34 12.10 0.41 -15.79
N PRO A 35 12.83 -0.59 -15.25
CA PRO A 35 12.21 -1.63 -14.42
C PRO A 35 11.49 -1.04 -13.19
N ALA A 36 11.97 0.11 -12.71
CA ALA A 36 11.38 0.84 -11.59
C ALA A 36 9.97 1.34 -11.91
N ALA A 37 9.73 1.89 -13.10
CA ALA A 37 8.42 2.36 -13.50
C ALA A 37 7.44 1.18 -13.65
N GLU A 38 7.86 0.11 -14.34
CA GLU A 38 7.04 -1.09 -14.52
C GLU A 38 6.65 -1.75 -13.19
N ILE A 39 7.59 -1.78 -12.22
CA ILE A 39 7.32 -2.31 -10.88
C ILE A 39 6.36 -1.42 -10.11
N LEU A 40 6.54 -0.09 -10.16
CA LEU A 40 5.64 0.84 -9.50
C LEU A 40 4.21 0.70 -10.05
N ASP A 41 4.04 0.59 -11.37
CA ASP A 41 2.74 0.36 -11.99
C ASP A 41 2.10 -0.94 -11.51
N SER A 42 2.86 -2.04 -11.48
CA SER A 42 2.41 -3.33 -10.94
C SER A 42 1.96 -3.23 -9.47
N VAL A 43 2.73 -2.52 -8.64
CA VAL A 43 2.41 -2.31 -7.23
C VAL A 43 1.17 -1.44 -7.06
N VAL A 44 1.01 -0.38 -7.87
CA VAL A 44 -0.20 0.46 -7.88
C VAL A 44 -1.43 -0.37 -8.19
N VAL A 45 -1.37 -1.21 -9.24
CA VAL A 45 -2.47 -2.11 -9.60
C VAL A 45 -2.81 -3.06 -8.46
N ARG A 46 -1.80 -3.64 -7.80
CA ARG A 46 -1.99 -4.52 -6.64
C ARG A 46 -2.68 -3.79 -5.49
N ILE A 47 -2.19 -2.61 -5.10
CA ILE A 47 -2.77 -1.81 -4.01
C ILE A 47 -4.23 -1.47 -4.31
N ARG A 48 -4.53 -1.07 -5.55
CA ARG A 48 -5.89 -0.75 -5.96
C ARG A 48 -6.82 -1.95 -5.87
N ALA A 49 -6.33 -3.14 -6.22
CA ALA A 49 -7.09 -4.38 -6.07
C ALA A 49 -7.41 -4.67 -4.59
N GLU A 50 -6.45 -4.50 -3.68
CA GLU A 50 -6.67 -4.66 -2.23
C GLU A 50 -7.65 -3.62 -1.67
N VAL A 51 -7.53 -2.36 -2.10
CA VAL A 51 -8.47 -1.28 -1.72
C VAL A 51 -9.88 -1.60 -2.19
N ALA A 52 -10.02 -2.14 -3.41
CA ALA A 52 -11.30 -2.53 -3.98
C ALA A 52 -11.90 -3.79 -3.35
N ALA A 53 -11.07 -4.70 -2.84
CA ALA A 53 -11.50 -5.96 -2.25
C ALA A 53 -12.38 -5.78 -1.00
N SER A 54 -12.21 -4.67 -0.28
CA SER A 54 -13.01 -4.37 0.91
C SER A 54 -14.50 -4.12 0.57
N GLY A 55 -14.80 -3.63 -0.64
CA GLY A 55 -16.13 -3.15 -1.05
C GLY A 55 -16.62 -1.93 -0.25
N LEU A 56 -15.80 -1.39 0.66
CA LEU A 56 -16.12 -0.22 1.48
C LEU A 56 -15.54 1.07 0.87
N ASN A 57 -14.46 0.94 0.11
CA ASN A 57 -13.70 2.08 -0.41
C ASN A 57 -14.16 2.43 -1.83
N ALA A 58 -14.16 3.73 -2.14
CA ALA A 58 -14.25 4.21 -3.50
C ALA A 58 -12.86 4.18 -4.16
N ILE A 59 -12.82 3.89 -5.46
CA ILE A 59 -11.58 3.86 -6.26
C ILE A 59 -11.55 5.04 -7.22
N ASP A 60 -10.35 5.58 -7.47
CA ASP A 60 -10.18 6.68 -8.42
C ASP A 60 -10.32 6.15 -9.86
N PRO A 61 -11.00 6.86 -10.79
CA PRO A 61 -11.07 6.45 -12.18
C PRO A 61 -9.70 6.40 -12.87
N ASP A 62 -8.74 7.21 -12.43
CA ASP A 62 -7.36 7.14 -12.91
C ASP A 62 -6.65 5.92 -12.29
N HIS A 63 -6.28 4.96 -13.13
CA HIS A 63 -5.66 3.70 -12.72
C HIS A 63 -4.24 3.84 -12.16
N SER A 64 -3.59 4.99 -12.37
CA SER A 64 -2.24 5.27 -11.89
C SER A 64 -2.19 5.80 -10.45
N ARG A 65 -3.37 6.10 -9.86
CA ARG A 65 -3.48 6.74 -8.55
C ARG A 65 -3.71 5.76 -7.40
N ILE A 66 -3.16 6.09 -6.23
CA ILE A 66 -3.41 5.39 -4.96
C ILE A 66 -3.72 6.35 -3.81
N PRO A 67 -4.36 5.89 -2.72
CA PRO A 67 -4.50 6.70 -1.51
C PRO A 67 -3.14 7.16 -0.97
N PRO A 68 -2.98 8.42 -0.56
CA PRO A 68 -1.70 8.96 -0.09
C PRO A 68 -1.17 8.23 1.15
N GLU A 69 -2.04 7.70 2.00
CA GLU A 69 -1.65 6.94 3.20
C GLU A 69 -0.96 5.61 2.85
N LEU A 70 -1.20 5.09 1.64
CA LEU A 70 -0.59 3.85 1.16
C LEU A 70 0.72 4.09 0.41
N LYS A 71 1.19 5.35 0.30
CA LYS A 71 2.45 5.70 -0.37
C LYS A 71 3.62 4.88 0.16
N GLU A 72 3.83 4.89 1.48
CA GLU A 72 4.96 4.17 2.08
C GLU A 72 4.87 2.66 1.88
N CYS A 73 3.65 2.10 1.96
CA CYS A 73 3.42 0.69 1.70
C CYS A 73 3.79 0.34 0.26
N ALA A 74 3.39 1.17 -0.70
CA ALA A 74 3.72 0.99 -2.10
C ALA A 74 5.24 1.00 -2.34
N LEU A 75 5.95 1.97 -1.77
CA LEU A 75 7.39 2.07 -1.96
C LEU A 75 8.16 0.89 -1.35
N ARG A 76 7.71 0.36 -0.20
CA ARG A 76 8.30 -0.82 0.43
C ARG A 76 8.10 -2.08 -0.42
N LEU A 77 6.90 -2.28 -0.97
CA LEU A 77 6.61 -3.39 -1.88
C LEU A 77 7.36 -3.26 -3.21
N ALA A 78 7.51 -2.02 -3.71
CA ALA A 78 8.28 -1.76 -4.91
C ALA A 78 9.76 -2.08 -4.70
N ALA A 79 10.35 -1.75 -3.53
CA ALA A 79 11.72 -2.12 -3.19
C ALA A 79 11.93 -3.64 -3.16
N GLU A 80 10.98 -4.38 -2.56
CA GLU A 80 10.97 -5.85 -2.58
C GLU A 80 10.91 -6.41 -4.00
N ALA A 81 9.96 -5.92 -4.81
CA ALA A 81 9.81 -6.36 -6.19
C ALA A 81 11.03 -6.00 -7.06
N LEU A 82 11.67 -4.85 -6.80
CA LEU A 82 12.90 -4.43 -7.48
C LEU A 82 14.06 -5.39 -7.21
N GLN A 83 14.19 -5.92 -5.99
CA GLN A 83 15.24 -6.91 -5.68
C GLN A 83 15.09 -8.17 -6.56
N THR A 84 13.87 -8.61 -6.87
CA THR A 84 13.66 -9.78 -7.75
C THR A 84 14.12 -9.54 -9.19
N ARG A 85 14.10 -8.29 -9.65
CA ARG A 85 14.58 -7.89 -11.00
C ARG A 85 16.04 -7.48 -11.02
N LEU A 86 16.53 -6.94 -9.91
CA LEU A 86 17.89 -6.45 -9.71
C LEU A 86 18.48 -7.15 -8.48
N PRO A 87 18.96 -8.41 -8.61
CA PRO A 87 19.49 -9.17 -7.47
C PRO A 87 20.68 -8.50 -6.78
N GLN A 88 21.37 -7.60 -7.49
CA GLN A 88 22.47 -6.79 -6.95
C GLN A 88 21.99 -5.78 -5.90
N MET A 89 20.69 -5.45 -5.92
CA MET A 89 20.05 -4.55 -4.97
C MET A 89 19.63 -5.33 -3.72
N GLU A 90 20.59 -5.67 -2.87
CA GLU A 90 20.32 -6.38 -1.62
C GLU A 90 19.48 -5.52 -0.68
N LEU A 91 18.38 -6.09 -0.20
CA LEU A 91 17.58 -5.47 0.86
C LEU A 91 18.13 -5.85 2.23
N THR A 92 18.11 -4.86 3.12
CA THR A 92 18.44 -5.09 4.53
C THR A 92 17.31 -5.84 5.24
N ASP A 93 17.61 -6.57 6.32
CA ASP A 93 16.59 -7.24 7.15
C ASP A 93 15.50 -6.28 7.64
N ARG A 94 15.86 -5.01 7.85
CA ARG A 94 14.90 -3.96 8.21
C ARG A 94 13.95 -3.65 7.05
N GLN A 95 14.44 -3.56 5.81
CA GLN A 95 13.59 -3.34 4.64
C GLN A 95 12.67 -4.53 4.38
N CYS A 96 13.14 -5.76 4.57
CA CYS A 96 12.31 -6.97 4.47
C CYS A 96 11.17 -6.94 5.49
N ARG A 97 11.47 -6.65 6.77
CA ARG A 97 10.43 -6.51 7.80
C ARG A 97 9.41 -5.41 7.49
N LEU A 98 9.87 -4.26 6.99
CA LEU A 98 8.98 -3.17 6.58
C LEU A 98 8.09 -3.56 5.40
N ALA A 99 8.59 -4.40 4.47
CA ALA A 99 7.77 -4.96 3.39
C ALA A 99 6.72 -5.94 3.93
N ASP A 100 7.06 -6.78 4.92
CA ASP A 100 6.10 -7.65 5.61
C ASP A 100 4.98 -6.83 6.29
N GLU A 101 5.35 -5.78 7.03
CA GLU A 101 4.40 -4.84 7.66
C GLU A 101 3.50 -4.13 6.63
N ALA A 102 4.05 -3.78 5.47
CA ALA A 102 3.28 -3.21 4.37
C ALA A 102 2.25 -4.21 3.82
N ARG A 103 2.63 -5.50 3.67
CA ARG A 103 1.70 -6.56 3.24
C ARG A 103 0.58 -6.77 4.25
N GLU A 104 0.87 -6.79 5.55
CA GLU A 104 -0.17 -6.90 6.58
C GLU A 104 -1.07 -5.66 6.59
N THR A 105 -0.52 -4.46 6.42
CA THR A 105 -1.31 -3.24 6.33
C THR A 105 -2.30 -3.29 5.16
N LEU A 106 -1.86 -3.74 3.98
CA LEU A 106 -2.75 -3.93 2.83
C LEU A 106 -3.80 -5.01 3.08
N ALA A 107 -3.43 -6.10 3.75
CA ALA A 107 -4.39 -7.14 4.13
C ALA A 107 -5.49 -6.58 5.05
N ARG A 108 -5.15 -5.72 6.02
CA ARG A 108 -6.13 -5.02 6.87
C ARG A 108 -7.04 -4.08 6.08
N VAL A 109 -6.51 -3.37 5.08
CA VAL A 109 -7.32 -2.54 4.17
C VAL A 109 -8.30 -3.41 3.38
N ALA A 110 -7.84 -4.53 2.83
CA ALA A 110 -8.67 -5.47 2.07
C ALA A 110 -9.75 -6.15 2.92
N ARG A 111 -9.45 -6.44 4.20
CA ARG A 111 -10.44 -6.92 5.18
C ARG A 111 -11.42 -5.83 5.62
N GLY A 112 -11.18 -4.57 5.25
CA GLY A 112 -12.00 -3.45 5.69
C GLY A 112 -11.80 -3.09 7.16
N GLU A 113 -10.66 -3.43 7.76
CA GLU A 113 -10.30 -3.06 9.14
C GLU A 113 -9.62 -1.69 9.24
N LEU A 114 -9.02 -1.25 8.13
CA LEU A 114 -8.35 0.04 8.00
C LEU A 114 -8.99 0.82 6.83
N PRO A 115 -9.80 1.86 7.10
CA PRO A 115 -10.36 2.69 6.04
C PRO A 115 -9.28 3.55 5.40
N VAL A 116 -9.38 3.79 4.09
CA VAL A 116 -8.48 4.68 3.34
C VAL A 116 -9.24 5.89 2.82
N SER A 117 -8.51 6.97 2.54
CA SER A 117 -9.11 8.19 1.99
C SER A 117 -9.80 7.91 0.66
N SER A 118 -11.04 8.40 0.52
CA SER A 118 -11.76 8.35 -0.74
C SER A 118 -11.24 9.43 -1.70
N PRO A 119 -11.12 9.12 -3.00
CA PRO A 119 -10.75 10.10 -4.02
C PRO A 119 -11.88 11.11 -4.25
N LEU A 120 -11.53 12.28 -4.77
CA LEU A 120 -12.49 13.38 -5.04
C LEU A 120 -13.58 12.98 -6.04
N PHE A 121 -13.24 12.17 -7.06
CA PHE A 121 -14.16 11.69 -8.09
C PHE A 121 -14.23 10.15 -8.11
N GLY A 122 -14.54 9.54 -6.97
CA GLY A 122 -14.48 8.09 -6.81
C GLY A 122 -15.63 7.31 -7.43
N VAL A 123 -15.29 6.16 -8.02
CA VAL A 123 -16.24 5.12 -8.42
C VAL A 123 -16.39 4.14 -7.25
N ARG A 124 -17.64 3.84 -6.86
CA ARG A 124 -17.88 2.84 -5.81
C ARG A 124 -17.52 1.45 -6.33
N THR A 125 -16.67 0.76 -5.57
CA THR A 125 -16.48 -0.67 -5.75
C THR A 125 -17.77 -1.39 -5.33
N GLY A 126 -18.05 -2.57 -5.91
CA GLY A 126 -19.36 -3.24 -5.80
C GLY A 126 -19.87 -3.44 -4.37
N LEU A 127 -21.14 -3.84 -4.25
CA LEU A 127 -21.89 -3.97 -2.99
C LEU A 127 -20.99 -4.44 -1.82
N PRO A 128 -20.88 -3.65 -0.74
CA PRO A 128 -20.02 -3.99 0.39
C PRO A 128 -20.37 -5.40 0.87
N ARG A 129 -19.36 -6.24 1.13
CA ARG A 129 -19.58 -7.50 1.83
C ARG A 129 -20.34 -7.15 3.12
N LYS A 130 -21.59 -7.59 3.20
CA LYS A 130 -22.46 -7.48 4.40
C LYS A 130 -21.65 -7.98 5.60
N GLY A 131 -21.07 -7.08 6.40
CA GLY A 131 -20.20 -7.50 7.49
C GLY A 131 -19.37 -6.45 8.21
N ALA A 132 -19.09 -5.28 7.62
CA ALA A 132 -18.34 -4.23 8.33
C ALA A 132 -19.25 -3.42 9.27
N ASN A 133 -19.64 -4.03 10.38
CA ASN A 133 -20.19 -3.30 11.52
C ASN A 133 -19.03 -2.60 12.24
N PHE A 134 -18.72 -1.37 11.84
CA PHE A 134 -17.97 -0.43 12.68
C PHE A 134 -18.88 0.13 13.78
N GLY A 135 -19.61 -0.74 14.47
CA GLY A 135 -20.23 -0.41 15.74
C GLY A 135 -19.14 -0.49 16.77
N ALA A 136 -18.68 0.64 17.30
CA ALA A 136 -17.93 0.66 18.55
C ALA A 136 -18.63 -0.30 19.52
N ALA A 137 -17.91 -1.35 19.96
CA ALA A 137 -18.48 -2.35 20.85
C ALA A 137 -19.06 -1.62 22.07
N ARG A 138 -20.40 -1.51 22.12
CA ARG A 138 -21.09 -0.91 23.25
C ARG A 138 -20.79 -1.85 24.40
N ARG A 139 -19.86 -1.47 25.28
CA ARG A 139 -19.57 -2.22 26.51
C ARG A 139 -20.87 -2.24 27.31
N VAL A 140 -21.62 -3.32 27.19
CA VAL A 140 -22.78 -3.56 28.05
C VAL A 140 -22.19 -3.88 29.41
N ALA A 141 -22.17 -2.86 30.29
CA ALA A 141 -21.86 -3.05 31.69
C ALA A 141 -22.93 -3.98 32.27
N THR A 142 -22.61 -5.26 32.40
CA THR A 142 -23.47 -6.21 33.11
C THR A 142 -23.21 -6.06 34.62
N ARG A 143 -24.27 -6.24 35.41
CA ARG A 143 -24.35 -6.03 36.88
C ARG A 143 -23.36 -6.84 37.73
N LYS A 144 -22.45 -7.61 37.11
CA LYS A 144 -21.36 -8.35 37.78
C LYS A 144 -20.11 -7.50 38.06
N SER A 145 -19.99 -6.29 37.50
CA SER A 145 -18.81 -5.43 37.70
C SER A 145 -18.84 -4.55 38.97
N THR A 146 -19.88 -4.65 39.81
CA THR A 146 -19.99 -3.87 41.06
C THR A 146 -19.98 -4.79 42.29
N ARG A 147 -18.97 -5.65 42.41
CA ARG A 147 -18.69 -6.34 43.67
C ARG A 147 -17.20 -6.23 43.97
N GLY A 148 -16.85 -5.14 44.63
CA GLY A 148 -15.48 -4.75 44.94
C GLY A 148 -15.37 -3.27 45.28
N LEU A 149 -16.25 -2.81 46.17
CA LEU A 149 -16.05 -1.63 47.03
C LEU A 149 -16.28 -2.12 48.45
#